data_AF-A0A535NVH2-F1
#
_entry.id   AF-A0A535NVH2-F1
#
_cell.length_a   1.000
_cell.length_b   1.000
_cell.length_c   1.000
_cell.angle_alpha   90.00
_cell.angle_beta   90.00
_cell.angle_gamma   90.00
#
_symmetry.space_group_name_H-M   'P 1'
#
loop_
_entity.id
_entity.type
_entity.pdbx_description
1 polymer ?
#
loop_
_entity_poly.entity_id
_entity_poly.type
_entity_poly.pdbx_seq_one_letter_code
_entity_poly.pdbx_strand_id
1 'polypeptide(L)'
;MGRIKVGISSWTEPTLIKSGWYPPDATTAEDRLRYYASKFPIVEVDSTFYAIPNEKTAQLWVERTPKDFTFNTKAHALLTQHPTPPSRLPKDLREKVGDSKGNLYFKDLAPKDKESVWDRFREGLQPLQDAGKLGAVVFQFPKWFLPSPASYRFMEDLREWLPAFGIAIEFRQKLWMTEERRARVLEFLEQHGFTYIVVDEPQGFSSSVPPVVAVTAPLGMVRFHGRNRETW
;
A
#
# COMPACT_ATOMS: atom_id res chain seq x y z
N MET A 1 9.52 -15.92 -19.89
CA MET A 1 10.36 -14.75 -19.55
C MET A 1 9.47 -13.76 -18.79
N GLY A 2 9.85 -13.30 -17.60
CA GLY A 2 9.03 -12.39 -16.79
C GLY A 2 9.10 -10.94 -17.30
N ARG A 3 8.05 -10.14 -17.06
CA ARG A 3 8.02 -8.70 -17.37
C ARG A 3 8.41 -7.89 -16.14
N ILE A 4 9.42 -7.02 -16.27
CA ILE A 4 9.86 -6.13 -15.20
C ILE A 4 9.29 -4.73 -15.45
N LYS A 5 8.66 -4.14 -14.43
CA LYS A 5 8.21 -2.74 -14.45
C LYS A 5 8.90 -1.96 -13.34
N VAL A 6 9.33 -0.74 -13.63
CA VAL A 6 9.98 0.17 -12.69
C VAL A 6 9.22 1.49 -12.67
N GLY A 7 9.02 2.05 -11.48
CA GLY A 7 8.34 3.32 -11.26
C GLY A 7 8.66 3.85 -9.87
N ILE A 8 7.92 4.88 -9.44
CA ILE A 8 8.11 5.54 -8.14
C ILE A 8 6.87 5.40 -7.25
N SER A 9 7.06 5.67 -5.96
CA SER A 9 5.98 5.88 -5.02
C SER A 9 5.48 7.33 -5.12
N SER A 10 4.26 7.48 -5.64
CA SER A 10 3.55 8.74 -5.88
C SER A 10 4.08 9.63 -7.01
N TRP A 11 3.20 9.97 -7.96
CA TRP A 11 3.43 11.01 -8.98
C TRP A 11 3.05 12.42 -8.48
N THR A 12 2.57 12.53 -7.25
CA THR A 12 2.21 13.81 -6.62
C THR A 12 3.11 14.13 -5.43
N GLU A 13 4.25 13.46 -5.32
CA GLU A 13 5.20 13.70 -4.23
C GLU A 13 5.76 15.14 -4.36
N PRO A 14 5.69 15.96 -3.29
CA PRO A 14 6.11 17.36 -3.34
C PRO A 14 7.55 17.62 -3.80
N THR A 15 8.52 16.79 -3.42
CA THR A 15 9.92 16.97 -3.86
C THR A 15 10.08 16.68 -5.35
N LEU A 16 9.39 15.67 -5.89
CA LEU A 16 9.33 15.42 -7.33
C LEU A 16 8.71 16.62 -8.07
N ILE A 17 7.59 17.16 -7.58
CA ILE A 17 6.94 18.33 -8.19
C ILE A 17 7.89 19.53 -8.21
N LYS A 18 8.63 19.76 -7.12
CA LYS A 18 9.57 20.88 -6.99
C LYS A 18 10.91 20.66 -7.72
N SER A 19 11.22 19.42 -8.14
CA SER A 19 12.50 19.07 -8.75
C SER A 19 12.69 19.61 -10.18
N GLY A 20 11.62 20.08 -10.83
CA GLY A 20 11.64 20.46 -12.25
C GLY A 20 11.51 19.28 -13.21
N TRP A 21 11.21 18.06 -12.71
CA TRP A 21 11.03 16.87 -13.55
C TRP A 21 9.80 16.93 -14.46
N TYR A 22 8.74 17.62 -14.02
CA TYR A 22 7.54 17.87 -14.81
C TYR A 22 7.76 19.05 -15.76
N PRO A 23 7.19 18.99 -16.98
CA PRO A 23 7.29 20.11 -17.91
C PRO A 23 6.49 21.32 -17.37
N PRO A 24 6.85 22.57 -17.73
CA PRO A 24 6.25 23.77 -17.16
C PRO A 24 4.73 23.90 -17.34
N ASP A 25 4.18 23.26 -18.36
CA ASP A 25 2.75 23.22 -18.68
C ASP A 25 1.97 22.16 -17.88
N ALA A 26 2.66 21.22 -17.20
CA ALA A 26 2.02 20.23 -16.33
C ALA A 26 1.64 20.81 -14.95
N THR A 27 0.63 21.67 -14.98
CA THR A 27 0.19 22.47 -13.82
C THR A 27 -0.81 21.75 -12.93
N THR A 28 -1.57 20.78 -13.45
CA THR A 28 -2.59 20.03 -12.71
C THR A 28 -2.14 18.61 -12.33
N ALA A 29 -2.87 17.97 -11.41
CA ALA A 29 -2.64 16.56 -11.07
C ALA A 29 -2.91 15.61 -12.24
N GLU A 30 -3.83 15.98 -13.14
CA GLU A 30 -4.09 15.24 -14.37
C GLU A 30 -2.89 15.32 -15.32
N ASP A 31 -2.38 16.53 -15.60
CA ASP A 31 -1.26 16.71 -16.52
C ASP A 31 -0.03 15.94 -16.03
N ARG A 32 0.23 16.01 -14.72
CA ARG A 32 1.32 15.26 -14.08
C ARG A 32 1.15 13.76 -14.19
N LEU A 33 -0.07 13.23 -14.01
CA LEU A 33 -0.32 11.80 -14.19
C LEU A 33 -0.11 11.37 -15.64
N ARG A 34 -0.64 12.13 -16.60
CA ARG A 34 -0.46 11.85 -18.04
C ARG A 34 1.02 11.89 -18.42
N TYR A 35 1.75 12.91 -17.99
CA TYR A 35 3.19 13.01 -18.21
C TYR A 35 3.94 11.85 -17.56
N TYR A 36 3.65 11.54 -16.29
CA TYR A 36 4.28 10.43 -15.58
C TYR A 36 4.08 9.10 -16.31
N ALA A 37 2.84 8.82 -16.73
CA ALA A 37 2.48 7.58 -17.44
C ALA A 37 3.08 7.48 -18.85
N SER A 38 3.62 8.58 -19.40
CA SER A 38 4.43 8.56 -20.62
C SER A 38 5.89 8.14 -20.38
N LYS A 39 6.36 8.20 -19.13
CA LYS A 39 7.75 7.91 -18.74
C LYS A 39 7.91 6.57 -18.03
N PHE A 40 6.94 6.18 -17.21
CA PHE A 40 6.96 4.94 -16.44
C PHE A 40 5.71 4.09 -16.71
N PRO A 41 5.82 2.74 -16.73
CA PRO A 41 4.68 1.84 -16.94
C PRO A 41 3.93 1.46 -15.66
N ILE A 42 4.38 1.94 -14.49
CA ILE A 42 3.83 1.60 -13.19
C ILE A 42 3.98 2.76 -12.20
N VAL A 43 3.09 2.85 -11.23
CA VAL A 43 3.22 3.73 -10.06
C VAL A 43 2.67 3.05 -8.81
N GLU A 44 3.22 3.41 -7.65
CA GLU A 44 2.58 3.13 -6.37
C GLU A 44 1.80 4.37 -5.90
N VAL A 45 0.51 4.19 -5.63
CA VAL A 45 -0.41 5.23 -5.14
C VAL A 45 -0.33 5.25 -3.62
N ASP A 46 0.30 6.30 -3.07
CA ASP A 46 0.39 6.49 -1.62
C ASP A 46 -0.77 7.29 -1.02
N SER A 47 -1.50 8.05 -1.83
CA SER A 47 -2.62 8.88 -1.35
C SER A 47 -3.70 8.05 -0.66
N THR A 48 -3.88 6.80 -1.08
CA THR A 48 -4.83 5.83 -0.51
C THR A 48 -4.48 5.40 0.91
N PHE A 49 -3.23 5.59 1.36
CA PHE A 49 -2.85 5.41 2.76
C PHE A 49 -3.50 6.46 3.67
N TYR A 50 -3.67 7.68 3.15
CA TYR A 50 -4.14 8.84 3.92
C TYR A 50 -5.65 9.11 3.78
N ALA A 51 -6.25 8.63 2.70
CA ALA A 51 -7.68 8.77 2.45
C ALA A 51 -8.19 7.51 1.74
N ILE A 52 -9.37 7.03 2.14
CA ILE A 52 -9.99 5.88 1.47
C ILE A 52 -10.21 6.24 -0.01
N PRO A 53 -9.81 5.37 -0.97
CA PRO A 53 -9.95 5.66 -2.40
C PRO A 53 -11.41 5.93 -2.76
N ASN A 54 -11.60 6.82 -3.73
CA ASN A 54 -12.91 7.11 -4.29
C ASN A 54 -12.98 6.53 -5.72
N GLU A 55 -14.08 5.85 -6.01
CA GLU A 55 -14.32 5.18 -7.30
C GLU A 55 -14.15 6.13 -8.49
N LYS A 56 -14.74 7.34 -8.43
CA LYS A 56 -14.61 8.34 -9.50
C LYS A 56 -13.16 8.75 -9.74
N THR A 57 -12.37 8.89 -8.67
CA THR A 57 -10.95 9.21 -8.79
C THR A 57 -10.17 8.08 -9.45
N ALA A 58 -10.44 6.82 -9.06
CA ALA A 58 -9.84 5.65 -9.67
C ALA A 58 -10.21 5.51 -11.16
N GLN A 59 -11.48 5.74 -11.50
CA GLN A 59 -11.95 5.78 -12.90
C GLN A 59 -11.20 6.83 -13.72
N LEU A 60 -11.02 8.04 -13.19
CA LEU A 60 -10.21 9.07 -13.84
C LEU A 60 -8.74 8.64 -14.02
N TRP A 61 -8.15 7.90 -13.08
CA TRP A 61 -6.80 7.35 -13.25
C TRP A 61 -6.73 6.32 -14.39
N VAL A 62 -7.75 5.49 -14.55
CA VAL A 62 -7.87 4.55 -15.68
C VAL A 62 -7.87 5.33 -17.00
N GLU A 63 -8.69 6.36 -17.12
CA GLU A 63 -8.86 7.16 -18.35
C GLU A 63 -7.62 7.97 -18.71
N ARG A 64 -6.83 8.37 -17.72
CA ARG A 64 -5.65 9.24 -17.89
C ARG A 64 -4.36 8.50 -18.18
N THR A 65 -4.37 7.17 -18.21
CA THR A 65 -3.16 6.34 -18.37
C THR A 65 -3.27 5.33 -19.51
N PRO A 66 -2.15 4.91 -20.13
CA PRO A 66 -2.16 3.87 -21.17
C PRO A 66 -2.80 2.56 -20.71
N LYS A 67 -3.29 1.74 -21.65
CA LYS A 67 -3.96 0.46 -21.36
C LYS A 67 -3.12 -0.47 -20.46
N ASP A 68 -1.82 -0.55 -20.72
CA ASP A 68 -0.91 -1.46 -20.00
C ASP A 68 -0.25 -0.84 -18.76
N PHE A 69 -0.68 0.35 -18.34
CA PHE A 69 -0.17 1.02 -17.15
C PHE A 69 -0.70 0.34 -15.88
N THR A 70 0.18 0.14 -14.88
CA THR A 70 -0.18 -0.53 -13.63
C THR A 70 -0.16 0.44 -12.44
N PHE A 71 -1.15 0.30 -11.57
CA PHE A 71 -1.20 0.94 -10.27
C PHE A 71 -1.04 -0.12 -9.19
N ASN A 72 -0.04 0.05 -8.33
CA ASN A 72 -0.06 -0.56 -7.00
C ASN A 72 -0.69 0.46 -6.05
N THR A 73 -1.59 0.04 -5.16
CA THR A 73 -2.26 0.98 -4.25
C THR A 73 -1.92 0.65 -2.82
N LYS A 74 -1.50 1.64 -2.04
CA LYS A 74 -1.23 1.42 -0.62
C LYS A 74 -2.55 1.24 0.11
N ALA A 75 -2.65 0.23 0.96
CA ALA A 75 -3.81 0.06 1.82
C ALA A 75 -3.95 1.26 2.76
N HIS A 76 -5.19 1.63 3.08
CA HIS A 76 -5.47 2.73 3.99
C HIS A 76 -4.83 2.48 5.37
N ALA A 77 -4.38 3.54 6.06
CA ALA A 77 -3.67 3.42 7.34
C ALA A 77 -4.41 2.55 8.38
N LEU A 78 -5.73 2.71 8.50
CA LEU A 78 -6.56 1.86 9.36
C LEU A 78 -6.42 0.36 9.03
N LEU A 79 -6.37 0.01 7.75
CA LEU A 79 -6.31 -1.37 7.26
C LEU A 79 -4.91 -1.98 7.38
N THR A 80 -3.90 -1.19 7.77
CA THR A 80 -2.51 -1.63 7.94
C THR A 80 -2.06 -1.57 9.40
N GLN A 81 -2.98 -1.53 10.36
CA GLN A 81 -2.68 -1.43 11.80
C GLN A 81 -2.00 -0.10 12.22
N HIS A 82 -2.02 0.92 11.35
CA HIS A 82 -1.60 2.27 11.70
C HIS A 82 -2.78 3.05 12.31
N PRO A 83 -2.50 3.95 13.27
CA PRO A 83 -3.50 4.84 13.80
C PRO A 83 -3.83 5.94 12.78
N THR A 84 -5.09 6.37 12.73
CA THR A 84 -5.59 7.39 11.80
C THR A 84 -6.29 8.50 12.58
N PRO A 85 -5.97 9.79 12.32
CA PRO A 85 -6.70 10.89 12.96
C PRO A 85 -8.16 10.91 12.47
N PRO A 86 -9.14 11.23 13.35
CA PRO A 86 -10.56 11.29 12.97
C PRO A 86 -10.85 12.18 11.75
N SER A 87 -10.05 13.24 11.55
CA SER A 87 -10.19 14.16 10.41
C SER A 87 -9.99 13.51 9.03
N ARG A 88 -9.31 12.36 8.97
CA ARG A 88 -9.09 11.58 7.73
C ARG A 88 -10.16 10.52 7.47
N LEU A 89 -11.11 10.33 8.38
CA LEU A 89 -12.23 9.42 8.17
C LEU A 89 -13.28 10.03 7.23
N PRO A 90 -14.04 9.20 6.49
CA PRO A 90 -15.28 9.62 5.87
C PRO A 90 -16.19 10.37 6.85
N LYS A 91 -16.91 11.38 6.36
CA LYS A 91 -17.70 12.30 7.19
C LYS A 91 -18.65 11.56 8.15
N ASP A 92 -19.36 10.56 7.64
CA ASP A 92 -20.31 9.74 8.40
C ASP A 92 -19.64 8.91 9.50
N LEU A 93 -18.42 8.39 9.27
CA LEU A 93 -17.64 7.70 10.30
C LEU A 93 -17.09 8.67 11.33
N ARG A 94 -16.61 9.84 10.86
CA ARG A 94 -16.09 10.91 11.71
C ARG A 94 -17.14 11.42 12.70
N GLU A 95 -18.39 11.60 12.25
CA GLU A 95 -19.50 12.04 13.11
C GLU A 95 -19.84 11.04 14.21
N LYS A 96 -19.65 9.73 13.98
CA LYS A 96 -19.90 8.68 14.97
C LYS A 96 -18.82 8.58 16.04
N VAL A 97 -17.56 8.79 15.67
CA VAL A 97 -16.42 8.72 16.62
C VAL A 97 -16.29 10.00 17.46
N GLY A 98 -17.03 11.06 17.11
CA GLY A 98 -17.04 12.35 17.80
C GLY A 98 -15.67 13.04 17.80
N ASP A 99 -15.50 13.98 18.72
CA ASP A 99 -14.23 14.69 18.96
C ASP A 99 -13.23 13.83 19.75
N SER A 100 -12.98 12.59 19.31
CA SER A 100 -11.91 11.77 19.86
C SER A 100 -10.61 12.57 19.83
N LYS A 101 -10.01 12.78 21.02
CA LYS A 101 -8.80 13.61 21.18
C LYS A 101 -7.53 12.95 20.62
N GLY A 102 -7.62 11.70 20.16
CA GLY A 102 -6.48 10.91 19.69
C GLY A 102 -6.74 10.21 18.36
N ASN A 103 -5.65 9.69 17.77
CA ASN A 103 -5.76 8.86 16.58
C ASN A 103 -6.47 7.53 16.93
N LEU A 104 -7.24 7.03 15.97
CA LEU A 104 -8.03 5.80 16.09
C LEU A 104 -7.33 4.64 15.40
N TYR A 105 -7.41 3.46 15.99
CA TYR A 105 -7.06 2.19 15.35
C TYR A 105 -8.30 1.54 14.76
N PHE A 106 -8.12 0.67 13.78
CA PHE A 106 -9.22 -0.08 13.18
C PHE A 106 -10.02 -0.88 14.22
N LYS A 107 -9.36 -1.45 15.23
CA LYS A 107 -10.01 -2.17 16.32
C LYS A 107 -11.01 -1.31 17.12
N ASP A 108 -10.81 0.01 17.16
CA ASP A 108 -11.63 0.96 17.91
C ASP A 108 -12.97 1.28 17.21
N LEU A 109 -13.11 0.88 15.94
CA LEU A 109 -14.35 1.03 15.19
C LEU A 109 -15.38 -0.04 15.55
N ALA A 110 -16.66 0.34 15.53
CA ALA A 110 -17.76 -0.62 15.66
C ALA A 110 -17.76 -1.60 14.47
N PRO A 111 -18.28 -2.84 14.61
CA PRO A 111 -18.25 -3.84 13.54
C PRO A 111 -18.79 -3.35 12.19
N LYS A 112 -19.94 -2.65 12.18
CA LYS A 112 -20.52 -2.08 10.94
C LYS A 112 -19.65 -1.01 10.30
N ASP A 113 -18.90 -0.26 11.10
CA ASP A 113 -18.01 0.78 10.59
C ASP A 113 -16.72 0.16 10.02
N LYS A 114 -16.26 -0.97 10.58
CA LYS A 114 -15.16 -1.77 10.02
C LYS A 114 -15.52 -2.31 8.63
N GLU A 115 -16.71 -2.90 8.50
CA GLU A 115 -17.27 -3.35 7.23
C GLU A 115 -17.33 -2.19 6.22
N SER A 116 -17.89 -1.04 6.63
CA SER A 116 -17.97 0.14 5.76
C SER A 116 -16.60 0.62 5.25
N VAL A 117 -15.55 0.59 6.08
CA VAL A 117 -14.20 0.95 5.64
C VAL A 117 -13.69 -0.02 4.57
N TRP A 118 -13.90 -1.33 4.75
CA TRP A 118 -13.52 -2.34 3.77
C TRP A 118 -14.30 -2.23 2.46
N ASP A 119 -15.61 -2.06 2.53
CA ASP A 119 -16.47 -1.92 1.36
C ASP A 119 -16.05 -0.70 0.53
N ARG A 120 -15.91 0.47 1.17
CA ARG A 120 -15.46 1.70 0.49
C ARG A 120 -14.07 1.55 -0.11
N PHE A 121 -13.16 0.86 0.58
CA PHE A 121 -11.81 0.62 0.07
C PHE A 121 -11.85 -0.28 -1.17
N ARG A 122 -12.62 -1.36 -1.14
CA ARG A 122 -12.80 -2.28 -2.28
C ARG A 122 -13.46 -1.59 -3.47
N GLU A 123 -14.58 -0.92 -3.24
CA GLU A 123 -15.32 -0.15 -4.26
C GLU A 123 -14.43 0.93 -4.89
N GLY A 124 -13.68 1.67 -4.06
CA GLY A 124 -12.77 2.71 -4.53
C GLY A 124 -11.64 2.20 -5.42
N LEU A 125 -11.29 0.91 -5.34
CA LEU A 125 -10.26 0.28 -6.19
C LEU A 125 -10.85 -0.53 -7.35
N GLN A 126 -12.15 -0.80 -7.35
CA GLN A 126 -12.82 -1.64 -8.33
C GLN A 126 -12.58 -1.17 -9.78
N PRO A 127 -12.62 0.14 -10.12
CA PRO A 127 -12.33 0.58 -11.49
C PRO A 127 -10.94 0.19 -11.99
N LEU A 128 -9.92 0.20 -11.12
CA LEU A 128 -8.58 -0.22 -11.48
C LEU A 128 -8.52 -1.74 -11.71
N GLN A 129 -9.23 -2.52 -10.89
CA GLN A 129 -9.32 -3.96 -11.06
C GLN A 129 -10.03 -4.34 -12.36
N ASP A 130 -11.20 -3.75 -12.62
CA ASP A 130 -12.02 -4.04 -13.81
C ASP A 130 -11.30 -3.66 -15.10
N ALA A 131 -10.51 -2.57 -15.07
CA ALA A 131 -9.67 -2.17 -16.19
C ALA A 131 -8.40 -3.03 -16.37
N GLY A 132 -8.13 -3.98 -15.47
CA GLY A 132 -6.90 -4.78 -15.47
C GLY A 132 -5.64 -3.97 -15.13
N LYS A 133 -5.79 -2.82 -14.48
CA LYS A 133 -4.72 -1.88 -14.14
C LYS A 133 -4.27 -1.95 -12.67
N LEU A 134 -5.02 -2.62 -11.79
CA LEU A 134 -4.60 -2.87 -10.41
C LEU A 134 -3.57 -4.00 -10.37
N GLY A 135 -2.34 -3.70 -9.95
CA GLY A 135 -1.26 -4.68 -9.79
C GLY A 135 -1.35 -5.42 -8.46
N ALA A 136 -1.25 -4.68 -7.36
CA ALA A 136 -1.47 -5.20 -6.01
C ALA A 136 -1.90 -4.09 -5.05
N VAL A 137 -2.59 -4.49 -3.98
CA VAL A 137 -2.80 -3.69 -2.78
C VAL A 137 -1.62 -3.92 -1.84
N VAL A 138 -0.86 -2.86 -1.57
CA VAL A 138 0.33 -2.87 -0.72
C VAL A 138 -0.05 -2.66 0.74
N PHE A 139 0.10 -3.71 1.54
CA PHE A 139 0.00 -3.68 2.99
C PHE A 139 1.40 -3.56 3.58
N GLN A 140 1.85 -2.30 3.71
CA GLN A 140 3.01 -1.98 4.53
C GLN A 140 2.58 -1.91 6.00
N PHE A 141 3.06 -2.84 6.82
CA PHE A 141 2.78 -2.85 8.24
C PHE A 141 3.74 -1.96 9.05
N PRO A 142 3.31 -1.42 10.21
CA PRO A 142 4.19 -0.66 11.08
C PRO A 142 5.20 -1.54 11.80
N LYS A 143 6.27 -0.94 12.34
CA LYS A 143 7.31 -1.65 13.11
C LYS A 143 6.82 -2.36 14.38
N TRP A 144 5.65 -1.99 14.90
CA TRP A 144 5.01 -2.66 16.04
C TRP A 144 4.08 -3.80 15.64
N PHE A 145 3.94 -4.09 14.35
CA PHE A 145 3.31 -5.33 13.88
C PHE A 145 4.32 -6.47 14.03
N LEU A 146 4.16 -7.31 15.05
CA LEU A 146 5.12 -8.35 15.44
C LEU A 146 4.63 -9.74 15.01
N PRO A 147 5.53 -10.72 14.77
CA PRO A 147 5.14 -12.09 14.43
C PRO A 147 4.44 -12.79 15.61
N SER A 148 3.12 -12.68 15.63
CA SER A 148 2.23 -13.20 16.67
C SER A 148 1.03 -13.94 16.05
N PRO A 149 0.37 -14.87 16.77
CA PRO A 149 -0.84 -15.53 16.26
C PRO A 149 -1.92 -14.55 15.80
N ALA A 150 -2.08 -13.41 16.48
CA ALA A 150 -3.03 -12.37 16.10
C ALA A 150 -2.66 -11.70 14.77
N SER A 151 -1.36 -11.48 14.51
CA SER A 151 -0.88 -10.91 13.26
C SER A 151 -1.05 -11.86 12.07
N TYR A 152 -0.86 -13.16 12.26
CA TYR A 152 -1.14 -14.16 11.22
C TYR A 152 -2.63 -14.20 10.90
N ARG A 153 -3.50 -14.28 11.91
CA ARG A 153 -4.97 -14.22 11.74
C ARG A 153 -5.42 -12.96 11.00
N PHE A 154 -4.87 -11.81 11.38
CA PHE A 154 -5.18 -10.57 10.68
C PHE A 154 -4.80 -10.64 9.19
N MET A 155 -3.67 -11.25 8.84
CA MET A 155 -3.28 -11.43 7.44
C MET A 155 -4.19 -12.43 6.71
N GLU A 156 -4.61 -13.52 7.37
CA GLU A 156 -5.59 -14.47 6.83
C GLU A 156 -6.91 -13.75 6.47
N ASP A 157 -7.41 -12.90 7.37
CA ASP A 157 -8.63 -12.10 7.16
C ASP A 157 -8.53 -11.20 5.92
N LEU A 158 -7.33 -10.72 5.53
CA LEU A 158 -7.17 -9.86 4.35
C LEU A 158 -7.69 -10.53 3.07
N ARG A 159 -7.52 -11.84 2.96
CA ARG A 159 -7.99 -12.59 1.79
C ARG A 159 -9.52 -12.65 1.75
N GLU A 160 -10.18 -12.70 2.90
CA GLU A 160 -11.63 -12.68 2.99
C GLU A 160 -12.19 -11.32 2.56
N TRP A 161 -11.53 -10.22 2.96
CA TRP A 161 -11.94 -8.86 2.58
C TRP A 161 -11.65 -8.51 1.12
N LEU A 162 -10.56 -9.03 0.56
CA LEU A 162 -10.07 -8.71 -0.78
C LEU A 162 -9.85 -9.98 -1.64
N PRO A 163 -10.90 -10.78 -1.90
CA PRO A 163 -10.74 -12.10 -2.53
C PRO A 163 -10.18 -12.03 -3.95
N ALA A 164 -10.53 -10.99 -4.71
CA ALA A 164 -10.13 -10.84 -6.12
C ALA A 164 -8.85 -10.02 -6.34
N PHE A 165 -8.32 -9.37 -5.29
CA PHE A 165 -7.16 -8.48 -5.45
C PHE A 165 -5.84 -9.20 -5.18
N GLY A 166 -4.82 -8.82 -5.94
CA GLY A 166 -3.43 -9.08 -5.57
C GLY A 166 -3.11 -8.35 -4.27
N ILE A 167 -2.50 -9.04 -3.31
CA ILE A 167 -2.09 -8.47 -2.02
C ILE A 167 -0.57 -8.61 -1.91
N ALA A 168 0.10 -7.51 -1.58
CA ALA A 168 1.53 -7.47 -1.35
C ALA A 168 1.84 -7.02 0.08
N ILE A 169 2.66 -7.79 0.80
CA ILE A 169 2.95 -7.59 2.22
C ILE A 169 4.37 -7.06 2.38
N GLU A 170 4.50 -5.89 3.02
CA GLU A 170 5.77 -5.34 3.47
C GLU A 170 5.83 -5.34 5.00
N PHE A 171 6.80 -6.06 5.55
CA PHE A 171 7.14 -5.99 6.97
C PHE A 171 8.13 -4.84 7.23
N ARG A 172 7.97 -4.15 8.36
CA ARG A 172 8.89 -3.11 8.85
C ARG A 172 9.48 -3.43 10.23
N GLN A 173 9.59 -4.73 10.50
CA GLN A 173 10.10 -5.27 11.74
C GLN A 173 10.93 -6.52 11.48
N LYS A 174 12.21 -6.48 11.85
CA LYS A 174 13.19 -7.54 11.61
C LYS A 174 12.80 -8.90 12.17
N LEU A 175 11.97 -8.94 13.22
CA LEU A 175 11.52 -10.19 13.83
C LEU A 175 10.74 -11.10 12.87
N TRP A 176 10.20 -10.56 11.78
CA TRP A 176 9.58 -11.36 10.71
C TRP A 176 10.59 -12.11 9.85
N MET A 177 11.86 -11.70 9.83
CA MET A 177 12.88 -12.19 8.88
C MET A 177 14.16 -12.69 9.56
N THR A 178 14.08 -13.04 10.84
CA THR A 178 15.18 -13.74 11.53
C THR A 178 15.45 -15.09 10.87
N GLU A 179 16.67 -15.61 11.00
CA GLU A 179 17.07 -16.88 10.36
C GLU A 179 16.15 -18.03 10.78
N GLU A 180 15.72 -18.06 12.04
CA GLU A 180 14.88 -19.12 12.59
C GLU A 180 13.42 -19.06 12.13
N ARG A 181 12.92 -17.87 11.74
CA ARG A 181 11.50 -17.65 11.40
C ARG A 181 11.25 -17.52 9.91
N ARG A 182 12.24 -17.08 9.15
CA ARG A 182 12.12 -16.70 7.73
C ARG A 182 11.41 -17.76 6.90
N ALA A 183 11.84 -19.02 6.99
CA ALA A 183 11.27 -20.11 6.18
C ALA A 183 9.75 -20.23 6.39
N ARG A 184 9.31 -20.31 7.65
CA ARG A 184 7.88 -20.36 8.01
C ARG A 184 7.10 -19.14 7.55
N VAL A 185 7.68 -17.94 7.66
CA VAL A 185 7.01 -16.69 7.25
C VAL A 185 6.78 -16.68 5.75
N LEU A 186 7.81 -17.04 4.97
CA LEU A 186 7.71 -17.10 3.51
C LEU A 186 6.73 -18.19 3.05
N GLU A 187 6.77 -19.36 3.67
CA GLU A 187 5.82 -20.45 3.42
C GLU A 187 4.37 -20.02 3.72
N PHE A 188 4.14 -19.32 4.83
CA PHE A 188 2.82 -18.77 5.13
C PHE A 188 2.33 -17.80 4.05
N LEU A 189 3.19 -16.88 3.59
CA LEU A 189 2.82 -15.95 2.52
C LEU A 189 2.50 -16.70 1.21
N GLU A 190 3.27 -17.74 0.88
CA GLU A 190 3.06 -18.57 -0.30
C GLU A 190 1.72 -19.32 -0.26
N GLN A 191 1.42 -19.97 0.87
CA GLN A 191 0.17 -20.69 1.08
C GLN A 191 -1.08 -19.80 0.92
N HIS A 192 -0.97 -18.50 1.22
CA HIS A 192 -2.07 -17.53 1.13
C HIS A 192 -2.04 -16.68 -0.15
N GLY A 193 -1.09 -16.94 -1.05
CA GLY A 193 -0.91 -16.19 -2.30
C GLY A 193 -0.59 -14.71 -2.09
N PHE A 194 0.11 -14.39 -1.00
CA PHE A 194 0.57 -13.03 -0.71
C PHE A 194 1.92 -12.78 -1.35
N THR A 195 2.03 -11.67 -2.08
CA THR A 195 3.32 -11.22 -2.64
C THR A 195 4.19 -10.67 -1.51
N TYR A 196 5.31 -11.32 -1.23
CA TYR A 196 6.31 -10.76 -0.34
C TYR A 196 6.99 -9.56 -1.01
N ILE A 197 7.02 -8.42 -0.31
CA ILE A 197 7.77 -7.24 -0.74
C ILE A 197 9.18 -7.34 -0.16
N VAL A 198 10.16 -7.49 -1.05
CA VAL A 198 11.56 -7.36 -0.70
C VAL A 198 11.85 -5.88 -0.44
N VAL A 199 12.40 -5.57 0.73
CA VAL A 199 12.77 -4.20 1.10
C VAL A 199 14.27 -4.00 1.05
N ASP A 200 14.71 -2.89 0.45
CA ASP A 200 16.03 -2.32 0.69
C ASP A 200 15.84 -1.05 1.51
N GLU A 201 16.34 -1.08 2.75
CA GLU A 201 16.17 0.02 3.71
C GLU A 201 17.43 0.19 4.58
N PRO A 202 17.60 1.33 5.29
CA PRO A 202 18.73 1.55 6.18
C PRO A 202 18.90 0.44 7.21
N GLN A 203 20.11 -0.11 7.30
CA GLN A 203 20.44 -1.22 8.20
C GLN A 203 21.04 -0.73 9.53
N GLY A 204 20.92 -1.57 10.57
CA GLY A 204 21.47 -1.32 11.90
C GLY A 204 20.48 -0.78 12.94
N PHE A 205 19.20 -0.60 12.59
CA PHE A 205 18.15 -0.24 13.55
C PHE A 205 17.45 -1.47 14.12
N SER A 206 16.82 -1.32 15.28
CA SER A 206 16.09 -2.42 15.91
C SER A 206 14.91 -2.94 15.07
N SER A 207 14.37 -2.11 14.18
CA SER A 207 13.29 -2.45 13.26
C SER A 207 13.74 -2.83 11.84
N SER A 208 15.02 -2.60 11.47
CA SER A 208 15.51 -2.80 10.10
C SER A 208 15.32 -4.23 9.63
N VAL A 209 14.53 -4.43 8.58
CA VAL A 209 14.36 -5.70 7.91
C VAL A 209 15.54 -5.90 6.94
N PRO A 210 16.23 -7.06 6.99
CA PRO A 210 17.29 -7.36 6.04
C PRO A 210 16.72 -7.54 4.62
N PRO A 211 17.50 -7.25 3.55
CA PRO A 211 17.07 -7.39 2.17
C PRO A 211 17.03 -8.87 1.74
N VAL A 212 16.08 -9.62 2.30
CA VAL A 212 15.86 -11.04 2.00
C VAL A 212 15.18 -11.14 0.64
N VAL A 213 15.86 -11.72 -0.33
CA VAL A 213 15.26 -11.97 -1.65
C VAL A 213 14.47 -13.27 -1.59
N ALA A 214 13.17 -13.19 -1.83
CA ALA A 214 12.28 -14.34 -1.94
C ALA A 214 11.09 -14.03 -2.84
N VAL A 215 10.45 -15.09 -3.36
CA VAL A 215 9.24 -15.01 -4.18
C VAL A 215 8.22 -15.95 -3.56
N THR A 216 7.05 -15.42 -3.20
CA THR A 216 5.96 -16.15 -2.54
C THR A 216 4.67 -16.12 -3.35
N ALA A 217 4.69 -15.52 -4.54
CA ALA A 217 3.55 -15.42 -5.44
C ALA A 217 4.06 -15.25 -6.89
N PRO A 218 3.20 -15.41 -7.93
CA PRO A 218 3.59 -15.14 -9.31
C PRO A 218 4.10 -13.70 -9.55
N LEU A 219 3.63 -12.74 -8.75
CA LEU A 219 4.16 -11.38 -8.72
C LEU A 219 5.35 -11.31 -7.74
N GLY A 220 6.48 -10.79 -8.23
CA GLY A 220 7.59 -10.34 -7.38
C GLY A 220 7.55 -8.82 -7.21
N MET A 221 7.88 -8.32 -6.02
CA MET A 221 7.91 -6.89 -5.72
C MET A 221 9.13 -6.51 -4.88
N VAL A 222 9.78 -5.41 -5.25
CA VAL A 222 10.90 -4.83 -4.50
C VAL A 222 10.60 -3.36 -4.25
N ARG A 223 10.81 -2.87 -3.02
CA ARG A 223 10.70 -1.46 -2.65
C ARG A 223 12.04 -0.96 -2.10
N PHE A 224 12.57 0.09 -2.72
CA PHE A 224 13.82 0.73 -2.34
C PHE A 224 13.51 1.98 -1.52
N HIS A 225 13.77 1.94 -0.21
CA HIS A 225 13.56 3.06 0.72
C HIS A 225 14.81 3.94 0.87
N GLY A 226 15.89 3.60 0.16
CA GLY A 226 17.20 4.23 0.32
C GLY A 226 17.96 3.69 1.54
N ARG A 227 19.15 4.25 1.78
CA ARG A 227 20.06 3.79 2.84
C ARG A 227 20.55 4.93 3.75
N ASN A 228 19.83 6.05 3.77
CA ASN A 228 20.17 7.19 4.62
C ASN A 228 19.86 6.85 6.09
N ARG A 229 20.92 6.73 6.91
CA ARG A 229 20.81 6.40 8.34
C ARG A 229 20.45 7.62 9.20
N GLU A 230 20.66 8.84 8.72
CA GLU A 230 20.48 10.04 9.53
C GLU A 230 19.00 10.39 9.71
N THR A 231 18.14 9.99 8.76
CA THR A 231 16.73 10.37 8.70
C THR A 231 15.78 9.16 8.64
N TRP A 232 16.20 7.99 9.15
CA TRP A 232 15.42 6.73 9.11
C TRP A 232 14.45 6.55 10.28
#